data_AF-A0A1I2MQG4-F1
#
_entry.id   AF-A0A1I2MQG4-F1
#
_cell.length_a   1.000
_cell.length_b   1.000
_cell.length_c   1.000
_cell.angle_alpha   90.00
_cell.angle_beta   90.00
_cell.angle_gamma   90.00
#
_symmetry.space_group_name_H-M   'P 1'
#
loop_
_entity.id
_entity.type
_entity.pdbx_description
1 polymer ?
#
loop_
_entity_poly.entity_id
_entity_poly.type
_entity_poly.pdbx_seq_one_letter_code
_entity_poly.pdbx_strand_id
1 'polypeptide(L)'
;MTTTRRHLLRSGGIGAAAVAAGALTTAPAQAAAPADSNVTGGNGSHDKGGTAGRPTATVADLLAIPSRSLRDGTVAVVAGYRTPGDGGGMTVRWDVGSALAPNGGTVLRPKDRPGKGRWRRLHDGVLDFRGFGLFDASVPADDALDAMVEDPAVHRVEAHTDLLFRRRHTYRRSRIVLDFGGRTVHTGGIERNTHDNPFGAVLFFQGAVTGDTVSHVLPAEVIERTDAFPVPDSAAFEVGQWWAVQSDEVAGGGRDERELQKMVEVTEIIDGTHIRVGYLNGWPLASGRTVTWRRVEPVIGARVDNLVFLGAGQDTGAVDDEYTGSHPVAYEYAVDCDVSGIQATGTFWPVIMRRWCTRYRTVRCGL
;
A
#
# COMPACT_ATOMS: atom_id res chain seq x y z
N MET A 1 10.66 47.38 -31.19
CA MET A 1 12.00 47.90 -30.84
C MET A 1 12.57 47.07 -29.71
N THR A 2 13.55 46.26 -30.08
CA THR A 2 14.45 45.43 -29.28
C THR A 2 15.17 46.24 -28.20
N THR A 3 15.55 45.61 -27.08
CA THR A 3 16.97 45.46 -26.68
C THR A 3 17.10 44.45 -25.52
N THR A 4 17.75 43.34 -25.83
CA THR A 4 18.27 42.29 -24.94
C THR A 4 19.64 42.73 -24.40
N ARG A 5 20.02 42.38 -23.16
CA ARG A 5 21.42 42.43 -22.70
C ARG A 5 21.94 41.02 -22.43
N ARG A 6 22.87 40.58 -23.28
CA ARG A 6 23.85 39.50 -23.07
C ARG A 6 25.25 40.12 -23.14
N HIS A 7 26.23 39.34 -22.67
CA HIS A 7 27.71 39.46 -22.73
C HIS A 7 28.36 40.08 -21.49
N LEU A 8 29.50 39.59 -20.95
CA LEU A 8 30.57 38.68 -21.40
C LEU A 8 31.33 38.23 -20.11
N LEU A 9 31.49 36.93 -19.80
CA LEU A 9 32.67 36.06 -20.01
C LEU A 9 34.07 36.72 -20.03
N ARG A 10 34.94 36.28 -19.09
CA ARG A 10 36.37 35.86 -19.21
C ARG A 10 37.06 36.00 -17.84
N SER A 11 38.05 35.22 -17.40
CA SER A 11 38.68 33.94 -17.76
C SER A 11 39.93 33.83 -16.88
N GLY A 12 40.34 32.62 -16.51
CA GLY A 12 41.67 32.30 -15.95
C GLY A 12 41.53 31.50 -14.66
N GLY A 13 42.09 30.30 -14.48
CA GLY A 13 43.08 29.58 -15.26
C GLY A 13 44.06 28.91 -14.31
N ILE A 14 44.02 27.57 -14.29
CA ILE A 14 45.14 26.64 -14.04
C ILE A 14 45.83 26.67 -12.66
N GLY A 15 45.71 25.55 -11.94
CA GLY A 15 46.54 25.21 -10.78
C GLY A 15 46.43 23.71 -10.48
N ALA A 16 47.16 22.90 -11.24
CA ALA A 16 47.36 21.49 -10.95
C ALA A 16 48.36 21.33 -9.78
N ALA A 17 48.00 20.55 -8.77
CA ALA A 17 48.94 19.96 -7.83
C ALA A 17 48.47 18.55 -7.50
N ALA A 18 49.18 17.58 -8.06
CA ALA A 18 49.08 16.18 -7.72
C ALA A 18 49.84 15.92 -6.42
N VAL A 19 49.19 15.27 -5.45
CA VAL A 19 49.86 14.51 -4.39
C VAL A 19 49.21 13.14 -4.36
N ALA A 20 49.99 12.15 -4.75
CA ALA A 20 49.72 10.74 -4.62
C ALA A 20 49.99 10.28 -3.18
N ALA A 21 49.15 9.38 -2.67
CA ALA A 21 49.49 8.17 -1.91
C ALA A 21 48.38 7.84 -0.91
N GLY A 22 47.91 6.59 -0.94
CA GLY A 22 47.06 6.01 0.10
C GLY A 22 45.77 5.36 -0.40
N ALA A 23 45.86 4.44 -1.37
CA ALA A 23 44.76 3.53 -1.66
C ALA A 23 44.62 2.52 -0.51
N LEU A 24 43.70 2.77 0.42
CA LEU A 24 43.17 1.74 1.31
C LEU A 24 42.03 1.04 0.56
N THR A 25 42.39 0.06 -0.25
CA THR A 25 41.44 -0.89 -0.82
C THR A 25 40.93 -1.79 0.30
N THR A 26 39.79 -1.45 0.90
CA THR A 26 38.99 -2.45 1.63
C THR A 26 38.34 -3.35 0.60
N ALA A 27 39.04 -4.40 0.20
CA ALA A 27 38.43 -5.49 -0.55
C ALA A 27 37.26 -6.05 0.28
N PRO A 28 36.07 -6.27 -0.29
CA PRO A 28 35.10 -7.13 0.36
C PRO A 28 35.75 -8.51 0.45
N ALA A 29 35.78 -9.09 1.64
CA ALA A 29 36.13 -10.48 1.81
C ALA A 29 35.18 -11.30 0.91
N GLN A 30 35.72 -11.81 -0.21
CA GLN A 30 35.09 -12.88 -0.96
C GLN A 30 34.92 -14.03 0.02
N ALA A 31 33.68 -14.27 0.45
CA ALA A 31 33.32 -15.52 1.09
C ALA A 31 33.53 -16.61 0.02
N ALA A 32 34.68 -17.26 0.10
CA ALA A 32 34.92 -18.50 -0.62
C ALA A 32 33.77 -19.46 -0.31
N ALA A 33 33.11 -19.96 -1.35
CA ALA A 33 32.15 -21.04 -1.23
C ALA A 33 32.81 -22.21 -0.47
N PRO A 34 32.20 -22.78 0.58
CA PRO A 34 32.68 -24.05 1.08
C PRO A 34 32.41 -25.08 0.00
N ALA A 35 33.49 -25.76 -0.39
CA ALA A 35 33.50 -26.86 -1.33
C ALA A 35 32.50 -27.96 -0.92
N ASP A 36 32.00 -28.66 -1.93
CA ASP A 36 31.16 -29.86 -1.85
C ASP A 36 31.52 -30.74 -0.64
N SER A 37 30.60 -30.85 0.31
CA SER A 37 30.58 -31.96 1.24
C SER A 37 29.48 -32.92 0.81
N ASN A 38 29.96 -33.94 0.09
CA ASN A 38 29.26 -35.16 -0.26
C ASN A 38 28.77 -35.83 1.04
N VAL A 39 27.52 -35.61 1.44
CA VAL A 39 26.93 -36.32 2.60
C VAL A 39 26.48 -37.70 2.15
N THR A 40 27.44 -38.63 2.20
CA THR A 40 27.16 -40.07 2.30
C THR A 40 26.58 -40.38 3.69
N GLY A 41 25.59 -41.27 3.72
CA GLY A 41 24.77 -41.55 4.88
C GLY A 41 25.56 -42.02 6.12
N GLY A 42 25.11 -41.56 7.28
CA GLY A 42 25.57 -42.01 8.59
C GLY A 42 24.44 -41.90 9.60
N ASN A 43 23.94 -43.05 10.04
CA ASN A 43 22.92 -43.21 11.07
C ASN A 43 23.52 -42.82 12.43
N GLY A 44 22.96 -41.84 13.14
CA GLY A 44 23.48 -41.39 14.43
C GLY A 44 22.53 -40.44 15.16
N SER A 45 21.79 -40.98 16.11
CA SER A 45 20.92 -40.25 17.04
C SER A 45 21.72 -39.42 18.04
N HIS A 46 21.63 -38.10 17.97
CA HIS A 46 21.86 -37.22 19.12
C HIS A 46 20.86 -36.06 19.11
N ASP A 47 19.85 -36.16 19.97
CA ASP A 47 19.02 -35.04 20.40
C ASP A 47 19.82 -34.22 21.43
N LYS A 48 20.18 -32.98 21.07
CA LYS A 48 20.69 -31.97 21.99
C LYS A 48 20.18 -30.59 21.58
N GLY A 49 19.00 -30.22 22.09
CA GLY A 49 18.79 -28.97 22.84
C GLY A 49 19.02 -27.62 22.17
N GLY A 50 19.22 -27.56 20.85
CA GLY A 50 19.20 -26.33 20.09
C GLY A 50 18.37 -26.55 18.83
N THR A 51 17.23 -25.87 18.70
CA THR A 51 16.47 -25.79 17.45
C THR A 51 17.26 -24.96 16.43
N ALA A 52 18.37 -25.50 15.93
CA ALA A 52 18.97 -25.02 14.71
C ALA A 52 17.94 -25.26 13.59
N GLY A 53 17.54 -24.18 12.91
CA GLY A 53 16.53 -24.27 11.86
C GLY A 53 16.96 -25.26 10.78
N ARG A 54 16.04 -26.12 10.33
CA ARG A 54 16.33 -27.09 9.28
C ARG A 54 16.60 -26.36 7.96
N PRO A 55 17.83 -26.44 7.39
CA PRO A 55 18.12 -25.80 6.12
C PRO A 55 17.38 -26.53 4.99
N THR A 56 16.80 -25.75 4.09
CA THR A 56 16.01 -26.24 2.96
C THR A 56 16.31 -25.38 1.75
N ALA A 57 16.58 -25.99 0.59
CA ALA A 57 17.00 -25.22 -0.58
C ALA A 57 15.84 -24.39 -1.17
N THR A 58 14.67 -25.02 -1.32
CA THR A 58 13.50 -24.39 -1.96
C THR A 58 12.21 -24.60 -1.16
N VAL A 59 11.15 -23.86 -1.50
CA VAL A 59 9.81 -24.11 -0.95
C VAL A 59 9.30 -25.50 -1.36
N ALA A 60 9.64 -25.97 -2.57
CA ALA A 60 9.27 -27.31 -3.00
C ALA A 60 9.89 -28.40 -2.09
N ASP A 61 11.16 -28.24 -1.72
CA ASP A 61 11.85 -29.17 -0.80
C ASP A 61 11.25 -29.12 0.62
N LEU A 62 10.89 -27.92 1.10
CA LEU A 62 10.18 -27.75 2.38
C LEU A 62 8.86 -28.51 2.39
N LEU A 63 8.07 -28.37 1.32
CA LEU A 63 6.76 -29.01 1.20
C LEU A 63 6.84 -30.53 0.93
N ALA A 64 8.03 -31.04 0.58
CA ALA A 64 8.32 -32.46 0.43
C ALA A 64 8.73 -33.14 1.74
N ILE A 65 8.99 -32.38 2.82
CA ILE A 65 9.29 -32.97 4.13
C ILE A 65 8.06 -33.76 4.62
N PRO A 66 8.19 -35.06 4.93
CA PRO A 66 7.07 -35.88 5.38
C PRO A 66 6.45 -35.30 6.65
N SER A 67 5.17 -34.93 6.59
CA SER A 67 4.49 -34.22 7.67
C SER A 67 4.40 -35.02 8.97
N ARG A 68 4.45 -36.36 8.88
CA ARG A 68 4.54 -37.28 10.04
C ARG A 68 5.84 -37.16 10.82
N SER A 69 6.89 -36.60 10.20
CA SER A 69 8.20 -36.37 10.84
C SER A 69 8.28 -35.01 11.55
N LEU A 70 7.29 -34.13 11.36
CA LEU A 70 7.30 -32.79 11.90
C LEU A 70 6.67 -32.76 13.30
N ARG A 71 7.42 -32.25 14.27
CA ARG A 71 6.91 -31.89 15.59
C ARG A 71 6.40 -30.45 15.56
N ASP A 72 5.37 -30.14 16.35
CA ASP A 72 4.89 -28.77 16.49
C ASP A 72 6.05 -27.84 16.90
N GLY A 73 6.08 -26.63 16.33
CA GLY A 73 7.15 -25.67 16.57
C GLY A 73 8.46 -25.92 15.80
N THR A 74 8.56 -26.98 14.98
CA THR A 74 9.75 -27.20 14.12
C THR A 74 10.01 -25.95 13.27
N VAL A 75 11.25 -25.47 13.23
CA VAL A 75 11.65 -24.32 12.40
C VAL A 75 12.47 -24.80 11.21
N ALA A 76 12.21 -24.23 10.04
CA ALA A 76 13.01 -24.43 8.84
C ALA A 76 13.42 -23.07 8.24
N VAL A 77 14.61 -23.03 7.65
CA VAL A 77 15.13 -21.89 6.90
C VAL A 77 15.22 -22.31 5.44
N VAL A 78 14.52 -21.58 4.58
CA VAL A 78 14.41 -21.83 3.15
C VAL A 78 15.27 -20.82 2.41
N ALA A 79 16.22 -21.28 1.59
CA ALA A 79 17.20 -20.44 0.92
C ALA A 79 16.63 -19.63 -0.28
N GLY A 80 15.52 -20.08 -0.86
CA GLY A 80 14.80 -19.38 -1.93
C GLY A 80 13.46 -20.05 -2.25
N TYR A 81 12.64 -19.44 -3.10
CA TYR A 81 11.32 -20.02 -3.41
C TYR A 81 11.44 -21.16 -4.43
N ARG A 82 12.03 -20.89 -5.59
CA ARG A 82 12.28 -21.83 -6.70
C ARG A 82 13.73 -22.30 -6.74
N THR A 83 14.68 -21.41 -6.45
CA THR A 83 16.12 -21.73 -6.39
C THR A 83 16.78 -20.99 -5.23
N PRO A 84 17.82 -21.55 -4.59
CA PRO A 84 18.53 -20.85 -3.53
C PRO A 84 19.00 -19.45 -3.97
N GLY A 85 18.72 -18.43 -3.16
CA GLY A 85 19.15 -17.05 -3.42
C GLY A 85 18.28 -16.25 -4.40
N ASP A 86 17.14 -16.77 -4.85
CA ASP A 86 16.22 -16.02 -5.74
C ASP A 86 15.51 -14.82 -5.06
N GLY A 87 15.68 -14.66 -3.74
CA GLY A 87 15.06 -13.61 -2.94
C GLY A 87 13.69 -13.97 -2.38
N GLY A 88 13.17 -15.17 -2.69
CA GLY A 88 11.98 -15.74 -2.06
C GLY A 88 12.28 -16.59 -0.82
N GLY A 89 13.48 -16.45 -0.23
CA GLY A 89 13.87 -17.14 0.98
C GLY A 89 12.99 -16.76 2.18
N MET A 90 12.85 -17.67 3.14
CA MET A 90 11.97 -17.48 4.28
C MET A 90 12.34 -18.35 5.47
N THR A 91 12.04 -17.88 6.68
CA THR A 91 12.03 -18.73 7.87
C THR A 91 10.58 -19.11 8.17
N VAL A 92 10.33 -20.38 8.44
CA VAL A 92 8.98 -20.90 8.70
C VAL A 92 8.97 -21.74 9.97
N ARG A 93 7.84 -21.71 10.69
CA ARG A 93 7.55 -22.58 11.83
C ARG A 93 6.39 -23.51 11.49
N TRP A 94 6.56 -24.78 11.79
CA TRP A 94 5.48 -25.77 11.70
C TRP A 94 4.49 -25.55 12.83
N ASP A 95 3.22 -25.39 12.47
CA ASP A 95 2.08 -25.35 13.36
C ASP A 95 1.17 -26.52 13.02
N VAL A 96 1.19 -27.56 13.87
CA VAL A 96 0.44 -28.81 13.65
C VAL A 96 -1.08 -28.61 13.75
N GLY A 97 -1.52 -27.59 14.49
CA GLY A 97 -2.92 -27.28 14.76
C GLY A 97 -3.55 -26.35 13.73
N SER A 98 -2.73 -25.61 12.98
CA SER A 98 -3.20 -24.61 12.01
C SER A 98 -4.11 -25.21 10.93
N ALA A 99 -5.27 -24.58 10.77
CA ALA A 99 -6.25 -24.88 9.72
C ALA A 99 -6.33 -23.79 8.64
N LEU A 100 -5.47 -22.76 8.70
CA LEU A 100 -5.50 -21.66 7.74
C LEU A 100 -5.41 -22.16 6.29
N ALA A 101 -6.06 -21.47 5.36
CA ALA A 101 -5.91 -21.76 3.94
C ALA A 101 -4.45 -21.49 3.52
N PRO A 102 -3.79 -22.38 2.76
CA PRO A 102 -2.49 -22.06 2.20
C PRO A 102 -2.63 -20.95 1.16
N ASN A 103 -1.73 -19.98 1.19
CA ASN A 103 -1.70 -18.84 0.27
C ASN A 103 -0.40 -18.77 -0.54
N GLY A 104 0.46 -19.79 -0.43
CA GLY A 104 1.67 -19.89 -1.23
C GLY A 104 2.85 -19.05 -0.71
N GLY A 105 2.71 -18.27 0.37
CA GLY A 105 3.82 -17.49 0.93
C GLY A 105 3.87 -17.52 2.45
N THR A 106 2.93 -16.86 3.13
CA THR A 106 2.92 -16.81 4.61
C THR A 106 2.33 -18.07 5.26
N VAL A 107 1.51 -18.81 4.51
CA VAL A 107 0.91 -20.09 4.94
C VAL A 107 1.14 -21.14 3.85
N LEU A 108 1.95 -22.15 4.16
CA LEU A 108 2.27 -23.23 3.25
C LEU A 108 1.77 -24.58 3.80
N ARG A 109 1.27 -25.43 2.90
CA ARG A 109 0.74 -26.76 3.25
C ARG A 109 1.58 -27.86 2.59
N PRO A 110 2.14 -28.82 3.35
CA PRO A 110 2.80 -30.01 2.80
C PRO A 110 1.86 -30.81 1.90
N LYS A 111 2.41 -31.44 0.86
CA LYS A 111 1.62 -32.19 -0.12
C LYS A 111 0.90 -33.40 0.48
N ASP A 112 1.52 -34.05 1.47
CA ASP A 112 1.03 -35.26 2.12
C ASP A 112 0.01 -35.00 3.24
N ARG A 113 -0.38 -33.73 3.48
CA ARG A 113 -1.23 -33.35 4.62
C ARG A 113 -2.35 -32.37 4.24
N PRO A 114 -3.47 -32.86 3.65
CA PRO A 114 -4.58 -32.00 3.24
C PRO A 114 -5.36 -31.38 4.42
N GLY A 115 -5.31 -32.00 5.61
CA GLY A 115 -6.00 -31.54 6.84
C GLY A 115 -5.30 -30.39 7.57
N LYS A 116 -5.26 -30.45 8.92
CA LYS A 116 -4.53 -29.48 9.76
C LYS A 116 -3.01 -29.65 9.64
N GLY A 117 -2.27 -28.58 9.88
CA GLY A 117 -0.81 -28.54 9.81
C GLY A 117 -0.34 -27.56 8.73
N ARG A 118 0.30 -26.47 9.13
CA ARG A 118 0.86 -25.46 8.21
C ARG A 118 2.26 -25.07 8.59
N TRP A 119 3.09 -24.82 7.60
CA TRP A 119 4.24 -23.95 7.77
C TRP A 119 3.74 -22.50 7.77
N ARG A 120 4.07 -21.77 8.83
CA ARG A 120 3.78 -20.35 9.00
C ARG A 120 5.07 -19.58 8.85
N ARG A 121 5.12 -18.63 7.91
CA ARG A 121 6.27 -17.73 7.77
C ARG A 121 6.44 -16.92 9.03
N LEU A 122 7.67 -16.86 9.52
CA LEU A 122 8.10 -15.93 10.54
C LEU A 122 8.60 -14.68 9.82
N HIS A 123 8.03 -13.52 10.15
CA HIS A 123 8.37 -12.23 9.54
C HIS A 123 8.24 -11.11 10.57
N ASP A 124 8.90 -10.00 10.30
CA ASP A 124 8.89 -8.75 11.08
C ASP A 124 7.82 -7.76 10.61
N GLY A 125 7.06 -8.12 9.58
CA GLY A 125 6.02 -7.29 8.98
C GLY A 125 6.41 -6.65 7.65
N VAL A 126 7.59 -6.98 7.11
CA VAL A 126 7.97 -6.68 5.73
C VAL A 126 7.91 -7.95 4.89
N LEU A 127 7.16 -7.92 3.77
CA LEU A 127 7.03 -9.06 2.86
C LEU A 127 7.32 -8.68 1.42
N ASP A 128 7.71 -9.68 0.62
CA ASP A 128 8.10 -9.55 -0.78
C ASP A 128 7.32 -10.57 -1.63
N PHE A 129 6.85 -10.15 -2.81
CA PHE A 129 6.13 -10.99 -3.77
C PHE A 129 6.88 -12.25 -4.22
N ARG A 130 8.22 -12.23 -4.27
CA ARG A 130 9.06 -13.40 -4.55
C ARG A 130 8.91 -14.48 -3.49
N GLY A 131 8.57 -14.10 -2.26
CA GLY A 131 8.20 -15.04 -1.19
C GLY A 131 6.89 -15.79 -1.43
N PHE A 132 6.15 -15.42 -2.47
CA PHE A 132 4.96 -16.11 -2.99
C PHE A 132 5.23 -16.76 -4.36
N GLY A 133 6.49 -16.78 -4.80
CA GLY A 133 6.90 -17.41 -6.05
C GLY A 133 6.67 -16.56 -7.30
N LEU A 134 6.45 -15.25 -7.14
CA LEU A 134 6.25 -14.30 -8.23
C LEU A 134 7.60 -13.67 -8.59
N PHE A 135 8.10 -13.98 -9.79
CA PHE A 135 9.41 -13.53 -10.28
C PHE A 135 9.33 -12.70 -11.55
N ASP A 136 8.12 -12.57 -12.11
CA ASP A 136 7.77 -11.83 -13.31
C ASP A 136 6.24 -11.65 -13.35
N ALA A 137 5.76 -10.95 -14.37
CA ALA A 137 4.34 -10.67 -14.58
C ALA A 137 3.58 -11.79 -15.32
N SER A 138 4.11 -13.03 -15.38
CA SER A 138 3.44 -14.13 -16.08
C SER A 138 2.23 -14.70 -15.33
N VAL A 139 2.17 -14.49 -14.01
CA VAL A 139 1.10 -14.96 -13.13
C VAL A 139 0.54 -13.76 -12.35
N PRO A 140 -0.80 -13.66 -12.18
CA PRO A 140 -1.38 -12.59 -11.39
C PRO A 140 -0.91 -12.60 -9.93
N ALA A 141 -0.57 -11.43 -9.42
CA ALA A 141 -0.08 -11.20 -8.07
C ALA A 141 -1.19 -10.88 -7.05
N ASP A 142 -2.45 -10.89 -7.49
CA ASP A 142 -3.61 -10.45 -6.72
C ASP A 142 -3.75 -11.21 -5.38
N ASP A 143 -3.66 -12.54 -5.39
CA ASP A 143 -3.82 -13.37 -4.19
C ASP A 143 -2.67 -13.18 -3.20
N ALA A 144 -1.46 -12.92 -3.71
CA ALA A 144 -0.30 -12.61 -2.87
C ALA A 144 -0.45 -11.24 -2.21
N LEU A 145 -0.92 -10.24 -2.95
CA LEU A 145 -1.17 -8.90 -2.40
C LEU A 145 -2.22 -8.96 -1.28
N ASP A 146 -3.36 -9.61 -1.53
CA ASP A 146 -4.40 -9.76 -0.50
C ASP A 146 -3.88 -10.48 0.74
N ALA A 147 -3.18 -11.60 0.56
CA ALA A 147 -2.60 -12.34 1.67
C ALA A 147 -1.63 -11.50 2.52
N MET A 148 -0.89 -10.58 1.91
CA MET A 148 0.02 -9.69 2.61
C MET A 148 -0.69 -8.50 3.27
N VAL A 149 -1.70 -7.92 2.61
CA VAL A 149 -2.44 -6.76 3.13
C VAL A 149 -3.39 -7.15 4.27
N GLU A 150 -3.99 -8.35 4.20
CA GLU A 150 -4.88 -8.90 5.23
C GLU A 150 -4.13 -9.35 6.50
N ASP A 151 -2.82 -9.59 6.42
CA ASP A 151 -2.03 -9.92 7.60
C ASP A 151 -1.82 -8.66 8.47
N PRO A 152 -2.38 -8.62 9.70
CA PRO A 152 -2.33 -7.42 10.53
C PRO A 152 -0.92 -7.09 11.03
N ALA A 153 0.02 -8.05 11.02
CA ALA A 153 1.41 -7.81 11.40
C ALA A 153 2.23 -7.20 10.26
N VAL A 154 1.75 -7.28 9.02
CA VAL A 154 2.40 -6.67 7.86
C VAL A 154 2.14 -5.16 7.86
N HIS A 155 3.22 -4.41 7.80
CA HIS A 155 3.23 -2.94 7.68
C HIS A 155 3.88 -2.48 6.37
N ARG A 156 4.55 -3.38 5.64
CA ARG A 156 5.16 -3.08 4.34
C ARG A 156 5.19 -4.29 3.40
N VAL A 157 4.84 -4.04 2.15
CA VAL A 157 4.94 -4.98 1.03
C VAL A 157 5.88 -4.39 -0.01
N GLU A 158 6.81 -5.21 -0.51
CA GLU A 158 7.82 -4.81 -1.48
C GLU A 158 7.73 -5.64 -2.76
N ALA A 159 7.84 -4.97 -3.91
CA ALA A 159 8.05 -5.62 -5.20
C ALA A 159 9.49 -5.45 -5.68
N HIS A 160 10.09 -6.56 -6.11
CA HIS A 160 11.42 -6.59 -6.74
C HIS A 160 11.39 -7.15 -8.16
N THR A 161 10.20 -7.48 -8.66
CA THR A 161 9.94 -7.97 -10.01
C THR A 161 8.71 -7.28 -10.57
N ASP A 162 8.54 -7.33 -11.89
CA ASP A 162 7.32 -6.86 -12.52
C ASP A 162 6.14 -7.74 -12.10
N LEU A 163 4.95 -7.14 -12.01
CA LEU A 163 3.75 -7.77 -11.48
C LEU A 163 2.58 -7.61 -12.45
N LEU A 164 1.66 -8.56 -12.41
CA LEU A 164 0.38 -8.50 -13.09
C LEU A 164 -0.74 -8.43 -12.05
N PHE A 165 -1.61 -7.42 -12.13
CA PHE A 165 -2.86 -7.41 -11.37
C PHE A 165 -4.06 -7.50 -12.30
N ARG A 166 -4.99 -8.40 -11.96
CA ARG A 166 -6.24 -8.56 -12.69
C ARG A 166 -7.47 -8.20 -11.87
N ARG A 167 -7.32 -7.88 -10.59
CA ARG A 167 -8.41 -7.40 -9.73
C ARG A 167 -8.25 -5.92 -9.41
N ARG A 168 -9.38 -5.28 -9.11
CA ARG A 168 -9.49 -3.91 -8.59
C ARG A 168 -9.68 -4.02 -7.08
N HIS A 169 -8.57 -3.92 -6.36
CA HIS A 169 -8.53 -4.20 -4.93
C HIS A 169 -9.12 -3.05 -4.13
N THR A 170 -10.02 -3.37 -3.19
CA THR A 170 -10.56 -2.38 -2.24
C THR A 170 -10.15 -2.73 -0.82
N TYR A 171 -9.31 -1.89 -0.22
CA TYR A 171 -8.76 -2.07 1.11
C TYR A 171 -9.27 -1.04 2.11
N ARG A 172 -9.59 -1.52 3.32
CA ARG A 172 -9.81 -0.69 4.52
C ARG A 172 -8.56 -0.62 5.41
N ARG A 173 -7.42 -1.11 4.91
CA ARG A 173 -6.19 -1.27 5.68
C ARG A 173 -5.51 0.09 5.89
N SER A 174 -5.34 0.46 7.15
CA SER A 174 -4.51 1.59 7.59
C SER A 174 -3.07 1.15 7.85
N ARG A 175 -2.12 2.11 7.81
CA ARG A 175 -0.71 1.95 8.19
C ARG A 175 -0.01 0.82 7.44
N ILE A 176 -0.11 0.86 6.12
CA ILE A 176 0.50 -0.10 5.19
C ILE A 176 1.25 0.66 4.11
N VAL A 177 2.45 0.20 3.77
CA VAL A 177 3.21 0.71 2.63
C VAL A 177 3.27 -0.35 1.54
N LEU A 178 2.82 -0.01 0.35
CA LEU A 178 3.01 -0.81 -0.86
C LEU A 178 4.11 -0.15 -1.69
N ASP A 179 5.32 -0.68 -1.63
CA ASP A 179 6.47 -0.18 -2.38
C ASP A 179 6.78 -1.11 -3.55
N PHE A 180 6.58 -0.61 -4.75
CA PHE A 180 6.77 -1.39 -5.97
C PHE A 180 8.22 -1.38 -6.46
N GLY A 181 9.15 -0.73 -5.76
CA GLY A 181 10.59 -0.84 -6.03
C GLY A 181 11.01 -0.37 -7.43
N GLY A 182 10.21 0.48 -8.07
CA GLY A 182 10.37 0.93 -9.45
C GLY A 182 9.99 -0.10 -10.51
N ARG A 183 9.26 -1.15 -10.12
CA ARG A 183 8.85 -2.25 -11.01
C ARG A 183 7.57 -1.93 -11.75
N THR A 184 7.40 -2.62 -12.87
CA THR A 184 6.25 -2.44 -13.75
C THR A 184 5.06 -3.23 -13.22
N VAL A 185 3.92 -2.56 -13.14
CA VAL A 185 2.62 -3.16 -12.88
C VAL A 185 1.83 -3.17 -14.17
N HIS A 186 1.55 -4.38 -14.63
CA HIS A 186 0.73 -4.69 -15.79
C HIS A 186 -0.71 -4.94 -15.36
N THR A 187 -1.66 -4.58 -16.23
CA THR A 187 -3.11 -4.77 -15.97
C THR A 187 -3.83 -5.56 -17.08
N GLY A 188 -3.07 -6.37 -17.81
CA GLY A 188 -3.60 -7.21 -18.88
C GLY A 188 -4.66 -8.20 -18.44
N GLY A 189 -5.89 -8.04 -18.94
CA GLY A 189 -7.03 -8.86 -18.53
C GLY A 189 -7.60 -8.51 -17.16
N ILE A 190 -7.43 -7.26 -16.72
CA ILE A 190 -8.07 -6.74 -15.52
C ILE A 190 -9.58 -6.87 -15.60
N GLU A 191 -10.20 -7.15 -14.45
CA GLU A 191 -11.64 -7.20 -14.32
C GLU A 191 -12.31 -5.89 -14.75
N ARG A 192 -13.52 -6.03 -15.26
CA ARG A 192 -14.30 -4.93 -15.82
C ARG A 192 -14.69 -3.95 -14.71
N ASN A 193 -14.49 -2.66 -14.95
CA ASN A 193 -15.02 -1.59 -14.11
C ASN A 193 -16.54 -1.44 -14.28
N THR A 194 -17.16 -0.60 -13.46
CA THR A 194 -18.55 -0.17 -13.63
C THR A 194 -18.62 1.20 -14.30
N HIS A 195 -19.77 1.52 -14.88
CA HIS A 195 -20.02 2.82 -15.52
C HIS A 195 -19.78 3.97 -14.53
N ASP A 196 -19.09 5.02 -15.01
CA ASP A 196 -18.77 6.23 -14.25
C ASP A 196 -18.19 5.98 -12.84
N ASN A 197 -17.29 4.99 -12.75
CA ASN A 197 -16.62 4.63 -11.51
C ASN A 197 -15.12 4.96 -11.55
N PRO A 198 -14.74 6.20 -11.19
CA PRO A 198 -13.34 6.57 -11.12
C PRO A 198 -12.61 6.00 -9.91
N PHE A 199 -13.29 5.31 -9.00
CA PHE A 199 -12.67 4.62 -7.85
C PHE A 199 -12.38 3.14 -8.13
N GLY A 200 -12.72 2.65 -9.33
CA GLY A 200 -12.27 1.35 -9.82
C GLY A 200 -10.78 1.33 -10.17
N ALA A 201 -9.90 1.79 -9.27
CA ALA A 201 -8.45 1.67 -9.43
C ALA A 201 -7.98 0.22 -9.24
N VAL A 202 -6.73 -0.08 -9.60
CA VAL A 202 -6.09 -1.34 -9.17
C VAL A 202 -5.99 -1.38 -7.64
N LEU A 203 -5.61 -0.26 -7.02
CA LEU A 203 -5.48 -0.12 -5.57
C LEU A 203 -6.43 0.97 -5.08
N PHE A 204 -7.55 0.60 -4.47
CA PHE A 204 -8.49 1.52 -3.86
C PHE A 204 -8.44 1.40 -2.33
N PHE A 205 -8.05 2.47 -1.64
CA PHE A 205 -8.12 2.54 -0.18
C PHE A 205 -9.33 3.37 0.25
N GLN A 206 -10.29 2.74 0.93
CA GLN A 206 -11.57 3.35 1.27
C GLN A 206 -11.84 3.29 2.77
N GLY A 207 -12.04 4.45 3.41
CA GLY A 207 -12.60 4.53 4.76
C GLY A 207 -14.09 4.13 4.80
N ALA A 208 -14.63 3.85 5.98
CA ALA A 208 -16.03 3.50 6.15
C ALA A 208 -16.86 4.72 6.57
N VAL A 209 -17.96 4.99 5.86
CA VAL A 209 -19.00 5.89 6.35
C VAL A 209 -19.91 5.09 7.27
N THR A 210 -20.13 5.57 8.49
CA THR A 210 -20.97 4.90 9.49
C THR A 210 -22.43 5.32 9.35
N GLY A 211 -23.32 4.75 10.18
CA GLY A 211 -24.72 5.19 10.27
C GLY A 211 -24.92 6.52 11.00
N ASP A 212 -23.93 7.00 11.75
CA ASP A 212 -24.08 8.21 12.57
C ASP A 212 -24.12 9.45 11.66
N THR A 213 -25.27 10.12 11.68
CA THR A 213 -25.54 11.31 10.85
C THR A 213 -26.19 12.39 11.70
N VAL A 214 -25.69 13.62 11.58
CA VAL A 214 -26.30 14.83 12.14
C VAL A 214 -26.64 15.76 10.98
N SER A 215 -27.90 16.18 10.87
CA SER A 215 -28.34 17.12 9.84
C SER A 215 -29.16 18.22 10.48
N HIS A 216 -28.83 19.47 10.17
CA HIS A 216 -29.48 20.63 10.77
C HIS A 216 -29.39 21.86 9.87
N VAL A 217 -30.29 22.80 10.12
CA VAL A 217 -30.24 24.13 9.50
C VAL A 217 -29.33 25.02 10.34
N LEU A 218 -28.41 25.74 9.70
CA LEU A 218 -27.53 26.68 10.38
C LEU A 218 -28.35 27.81 11.03
N PRO A 219 -28.25 28.01 12.36
CA PRO A 219 -29.01 29.02 13.07
C PRO A 219 -28.50 30.44 12.83
N ALA A 220 -27.23 30.56 12.43
CA ALA A 220 -26.55 31.81 12.12
C ALA A 220 -25.51 31.55 11.02
N GLU A 221 -24.96 32.63 10.45
CA GLU A 221 -23.87 32.54 9.49
C GLU A 221 -22.63 31.90 10.12
N VAL A 222 -22.00 30.96 9.40
CA VAL A 222 -20.65 30.49 9.70
C VAL A 222 -19.67 31.34 8.90
N ILE A 223 -18.95 32.22 9.57
CA ILE A 223 -18.06 33.19 8.91
C ILE A 223 -16.90 32.52 8.16
N GLU A 224 -16.29 33.25 7.23
CA GLU A 224 -15.02 32.83 6.61
C GLU A 224 -13.92 32.66 7.67
N ARG A 225 -13.01 31.72 7.45
CA ARG A 225 -11.80 31.48 8.27
C ARG A 225 -12.08 31.14 9.74
N THR A 226 -13.28 30.67 10.06
CA THR A 226 -13.54 30.00 11.35
C THR A 226 -13.27 28.50 11.24
N ASP A 227 -12.84 27.90 12.33
CA ASP A 227 -12.81 26.44 12.53
C ASP A 227 -13.88 25.97 13.53
N ALA A 228 -14.65 26.89 14.10
CA ALA A 228 -15.76 26.61 15.01
C ALA A 228 -17.08 26.53 14.23
N PHE A 229 -17.75 25.38 14.32
CA PHE A 229 -19.01 25.11 13.63
C PHE A 229 -20.15 24.93 14.64
N PRO A 230 -21.32 25.57 14.41
CA PRO A 230 -22.51 25.33 15.21
C PRO A 230 -23.10 23.95 14.88
N VAL A 231 -23.47 23.22 15.92
CA VAL A 231 -24.14 21.92 15.87
C VAL A 231 -25.34 21.92 16.82
N PRO A 232 -26.39 21.11 16.57
CA PRO A 232 -27.58 21.11 17.41
C PRO A 232 -27.31 20.56 18.82
N ASP A 233 -26.43 19.55 18.90
CA ASP A 233 -25.99 18.92 20.14
C ASP A 233 -24.57 18.38 19.94
N SER A 234 -23.61 18.96 20.67
CA SER A 234 -22.20 18.54 20.62
C SER A 234 -21.96 17.15 21.20
N ALA A 235 -22.89 16.59 21.99
CA ALA A 235 -22.77 15.25 22.55
C ALA A 235 -22.78 14.14 21.47
N ALA A 236 -23.21 14.45 20.25
CA ALA A 236 -23.11 13.56 19.09
C ALA A 236 -21.68 13.43 18.52
N PHE A 237 -20.74 14.23 19.01
CA PHE A 237 -19.37 14.33 18.50
C PHE A 237 -18.35 14.04 19.60
N GLU A 238 -17.20 13.49 19.23
CA GLU A 238 -16.07 13.31 20.13
C GLU A 238 -14.78 13.83 19.48
N VAL A 239 -13.87 14.37 20.29
CA VAL A 239 -12.54 14.80 19.83
C VAL A 239 -11.79 13.61 19.22
N GLY A 240 -11.18 13.82 18.05
CA GLY A 240 -10.50 12.80 17.26
C GLY A 240 -11.39 12.03 16.28
N GLN A 241 -12.71 12.25 16.31
CA GLN A 241 -13.61 11.67 15.31
C GLN A 241 -13.51 12.38 13.96
N TRP A 242 -13.69 11.61 12.89
CA TRP A 242 -13.71 12.11 11.53
C TRP A 242 -15.13 12.16 10.99
N TRP A 243 -15.46 13.23 10.29
CA TRP A 243 -16.78 13.48 9.73
C TRP A 243 -16.67 14.02 8.31
N ALA A 244 -17.45 13.45 7.39
CA ALA A 244 -17.72 14.06 6.10
C ALA A 244 -18.85 15.08 6.29
N VAL A 245 -18.53 16.35 6.16
CA VAL A 245 -19.47 17.46 6.27
C VAL A 245 -19.77 18.06 4.91
N GLN A 246 -21.05 18.31 4.64
CA GLN A 246 -21.52 18.97 3.44
C GLN A 246 -22.67 19.93 3.70
N SER A 247 -22.74 21.02 2.94
CA SER A 247 -23.95 21.84 2.83
C SER A 247 -24.95 21.22 1.86
N ASP A 248 -26.17 21.74 1.83
CA ASP A 248 -27.10 21.55 0.73
C ASP A 248 -26.54 22.11 -0.58
N GLU A 249 -27.19 21.72 -1.68
CA GLU A 249 -26.79 22.12 -3.03
C GLU A 249 -26.98 23.63 -3.22
N VAL A 250 -26.17 24.21 -4.09
CA VAL A 250 -26.39 25.58 -4.55
C VAL A 250 -27.61 25.59 -5.48
N ALA A 251 -28.54 26.50 -5.24
CA ALA A 251 -29.76 26.59 -6.05
C ALA A 251 -29.43 26.87 -7.53
N GLY A 252 -29.93 26.03 -8.43
CA GLY A 252 -29.63 26.12 -9.87
C GLY A 252 -28.28 25.53 -10.29
N GLY A 253 -27.49 25.00 -9.34
CA GLY A 253 -26.22 24.35 -9.58
C GLY A 253 -26.31 22.84 -9.82
N GLY A 254 -25.16 22.20 -10.02
CA GLY A 254 -25.04 20.74 -10.13
C GLY A 254 -25.20 20.01 -8.79
N ARG A 255 -25.43 18.69 -8.81
CA ARG A 255 -25.63 17.86 -7.60
C ARG A 255 -24.45 17.88 -6.61
N ASP A 256 -23.25 18.12 -7.12
CA ASP A 256 -22.02 18.24 -6.33
C ASP A 256 -21.61 19.69 -6.07
N GLU A 257 -22.36 20.67 -6.58
CA GLU A 257 -22.10 22.09 -6.37
C GLU A 257 -22.60 22.52 -4.99
N ARG A 258 -21.66 22.60 -4.04
CA ARG A 258 -21.91 22.88 -2.63
C ARG A 258 -20.86 23.86 -2.10
N GLU A 259 -21.25 24.68 -1.12
CA GLU A 259 -20.34 25.64 -0.47
C GLU A 259 -19.42 24.94 0.54
N LEU A 260 -19.90 23.84 1.12
CA LEU A 260 -19.13 22.97 2.00
C LEU A 260 -19.22 21.52 1.52
N GLN A 261 -18.06 20.88 1.33
CA GLN A 261 -17.92 19.44 1.07
C GLN A 261 -16.50 19.00 1.47
N LYS A 262 -16.32 18.65 2.76
CA LYS A 262 -14.99 18.34 3.35
C LYS A 262 -15.04 17.20 4.35
N MET A 263 -13.96 16.42 4.42
CA MET A 263 -13.75 15.49 5.53
C MET A 263 -12.88 16.19 6.57
N VAL A 264 -13.36 16.26 7.81
CA VAL A 264 -12.73 17.01 8.90
C VAL A 264 -12.66 16.18 10.18
N GLU A 265 -11.65 16.44 10.99
CA GLU A 265 -11.51 15.89 12.34
C GLU A 265 -12.11 16.87 13.34
N VAL A 266 -12.86 16.37 14.33
CA VAL A 266 -13.28 17.17 15.49
C VAL A 266 -12.08 17.35 16.41
N THR A 267 -11.63 18.58 16.62
CA THR A 267 -10.44 18.89 17.42
C THR A 267 -10.78 19.38 18.81
N GLU A 268 -12.00 19.87 19.03
CA GLU A 268 -12.46 20.36 20.32
C GLU A 268 -13.99 20.32 20.41
N ILE A 269 -14.52 20.05 21.60
CA ILE A 269 -15.92 20.36 21.95
C ILE A 269 -15.89 21.71 22.68
N ILE A 270 -16.39 22.76 22.02
CA ILE A 270 -16.28 24.14 22.54
C ILE A 270 -17.33 24.37 23.63
N ASP A 271 -18.58 24.02 23.33
CA ASP A 271 -19.73 24.08 24.23
C ASP A 271 -20.83 23.12 23.74
N GLY A 272 -22.00 23.15 24.38
CA GLY A 272 -23.13 22.27 24.07
C GLY A 272 -23.61 22.32 22.61
N THR A 273 -23.35 23.40 21.87
CA THR A 273 -23.82 23.61 20.49
C THR A 273 -22.70 23.99 19.52
N HIS A 274 -21.44 23.85 19.89
CA HIS A 274 -20.31 24.17 19.02
C HIS A 274 -19.18 23.15 19.13
N ILE A 275 -18.62 22.81 17.98
CA ILE A 275 -17.41 22.00 17.85
C ILE A 275 -16.34 22.78 17.10
N ARG A 276 -15.08 22.48 17.35
CA ARG A 276 -13.96 22.91 16.51
C ARG A 276 -13.55 21.77 15.60
N VAL A 277 -13.20 22.09 14.35
CA VAL A 277 -12.73 21.10 13.37
C VAL A 277 -11.35 21.45 12.82
N GLY A 278 -10.61 20.45 12.34
CA GLY A 278 -9.28 20.60 11.75
C GLY A 278 -9.26 21.25 10.36
N TYR A 279 -10.16 22.20 10.08
CA TYR A 279 -10.30 22.88 8.80
C TYR A 279 -10.79 24.31 9.00
N LEU A 280 -10.06 25.28 8.45
CA LEU A 280 -10.53 26.67 8.37
C LEU A 280 -11.51 26.80 7.22
N ASN A 281 -12.73 27.21 7.54
CA ASN A 281 -13.79 27.40 6.56
C ASN A 281 -13.36 28.41 5.49
N GLY A 282 -13.52 28.05 4.22
CA GLY A 282 -13.00 28.84 3.10
C GLY A 282 -13.91 30.00 2.67
N TRP A 283 -15.21 29.89 2.92
CA TRP A 283 -16.24 30.83 2.48
C TRP A 283 -17.34 30.94 3.53
N PRO A 284 -17.99 32.09 3.73
CA PRO A 284 -19.15 32.18 4.62
C PRO A 284 -20.25 31.19 4.22
N LEU A 285 -20.88 30.55 5.20
CA LEU A 285 -22.10 29.76 5.00
C LEU A 285 -23.27 30.51 5.60
N ALA A 286 -24.21 30.94 4.76
CA ALA A 286 -25.36 31.71 5.20
C ALA A 286 -26.21 30.96 6.24
N SER A 287 -26.84 31.69 7.14
CA SER A 287 -27.91 31.15 7.99
C SER A 287 -29.00 30.54 7.11
N GLY A 288 -29.61 29.43 7.54
CA GLY A 288 -30.66 28.76 6.78
C GLY A 288 -30.16 27.66 5.83
N ARG A 289 -28.85 27.54 5.59
CA ARG A 289 -28.28 26.40 4.86
C ARG A 289 -28.38 25.13 5.68
N THR A 290 -28.62 24.00 5.02
CA THR A 290 -28.67 22.69 5.68
C THR A 290 -27.29 22.07 5.65
N VAL A 291 -26.72 21.78 6.81
CA VAL A 291 -25.44 21.07 6.92
C VAL A 291 -25.69 19.65 7.38
N THR A 292 -25.06 18.69 6.71
CA THR A 292 -25.10 17.27 7.05
C THR A 292 -23.71 16.76 7.35
N TRP A 293 -23.56 16.19 8.53
CA TRP A 293 -22.36 15.53 9.04
C TRP A 293 -22.62 14.03 8.99
N ARG A 294 -21.72 13.28 8.35
CA ARG A 294 -21.72 11.80 8.39
C ARG A 294 -20.40 11.32 8.99
N ARG A 295 -20.47 10.51 10.03
CA ARG A 295 -19.26 10.02 10.69
C ARG A 295 -18.53 9.04 9.79
N VAL A 296 -17.21 9.14 9.82
CA VAL A 296 -16.28 8.38 8.98
C VAL A 296 -15.24 7.69 9.88
N GLU A 297 -14.95 6.43 9.58
CA GLU A 297 -13.76 5.72 10.03
C GLU A 297 -12.74 5.70 8.88
N PRO A 298 -11.77 6.63 8.86
CA PRO A 298 -10.92 6.79 7.69
C PRO A 298 -9.87 5.68 7.56
N VAL A 299 -9.40 5.46 6.33
CA VAL A 299 -8.10 4.80 6.13
C VAL A 299 -7.00 5.80 6.45
N ILE A 300 -6.10 5.45 7.37
CA ILE A 300 -5.03 6.32 7.83
C ILE A 300 -3.66 5.76 7.43
N GLY A 301 -2.85 6.55 6.73
CA GLY A 301 -1.44 6.22 6.51
C GLY A 301 -1.18 5.03 5.57
N ALA A 302 -2.07 4.77 4.61
CA ALA A 302 -1.83 3.80 3.56
C ALA A 302 -1.08 4.46 2.39
N ARG A 303 0.11 3.96 2.04
CA ARG A 303 1.01 4.57 1.06
C ARG A 303 1.28 3.67 -0.13
N VAL A 304 1.43 4.28 -1.29
CA VAL A 304 1.87 3.60 -2.53
C VAL A 304 3.10 4.31 -3.09
N ASP A 305 4.19 3.56 -3.21
CA ASP A 305 5.51 4.08 -3.56
C ASP A 305 6.10 3.38 -4.79
N ASN A 306 6.85 4.14 -5.59
CA ASN A 306 7.78 3.67 -6.64
C ASN A 306 7.17 2.67 -7.64
N LEU A 307 6.08 3.04 -8.31
CA LEU A 307 5.36 2.18 -9.23
C LEU A 307 5.49 2.68 -10.67
N VAL A 308 5.87 1.80 -11.60
CA VAL A 308 5.72 2.05 -13.04
C VAL A 308 4.41 1.40 -13.47
N PHE A 309 3.42 2.19 -13.90
CA PHE A 309 2.10 1.68 -14.26
C PHE A 309 1.92 1.64 -15.76
N LEU A 310 1.44 0.51 -16.27
CA LEU A 310 0.97 0.40 -17.64
C LEU A 310 -0.51 0.02 -17.63
N GLY A 311 -1.34 0.94 -18.13
CA GLY A 311 -2.77 0.74 -18.23
C GLY A 311 -3.12 -0.38 -19.21
N ALA A 312 -4.31 -0.96 -19.06
CA ALA A 312 -4.67 -2.20 -19.74
C ALA A 312 -4.58 -2.09 -21.27
N GLY A 313 -4.93 -0.93 -21.83
CA GLY A 313 -4.84 -0.65 -23.26
C GLY A 313 -3.42 -0.60 -23.82
N GLN A 314 -2.42 -0.30 -22.98
CA GLN A 314 -1.03 -0.15 -23.38
C GLN A 314 -0.30 -1.49 -23.53
N ASP A 315 -0.50 -2.42 -22.59
CA ASP A 315 0.27 -3.68 -22.54
C ASP A 315 -0.33 -4.81 -23.35
N THR A 316 -1.65 -4.78 -23.53
CA THR A 316 -2.37 -5.90 -24.13
C THR A 316 -3.11 -5.54 -25.41
N GLY A 317 -3.05 -4.26 -25.83
CA GLY A 317 -3.84 -3.74 -26.93
C GLY A 317 -5.34 -3.81 -26.66
N ALA A 318 -5.75 -3.94 -25.40
CA ALA A 318 -7.14 -3.88 -24.99
C ALA A 318 -7.73 -2.50 -25.35
N VAL A 319 -9.05 -2.44 -25.52
CA VAL A 319 -9.73 -1.15 -25.69
C VAL A 319 -9.53 -0.36 -24.39
N ASP A 320 -9.04 0.87 -24.50
CA ASP A 320 -8.94 1.79 -23.37
C ASP A 320 -10.27 2.57 -23.25
N ASP A 321 -11.26 1.94 -22.62
CA ASP A 321 -12.58 2.53 -22.33
C ASP A 321 -12.89 2.56 -20.82
N GLU A 322 -14.05 3.10 -20.43
CA GLU A 322 -14.42 3.25 -19.02
C GLU A 322 -14.50 1.93 -18.23
N TYR A 323 -14.64 0.82 -18.92
CA TYR A 323 -14.84 -0.51 -18.37
C TYR A 323 -13.55 -1.34 -18.35
N THR A 324 -12.75 -1.27 -19.41
CA THR A 324 -11.51 -2.06 -19.54
C THR A 324 -10.26 -1.26 -19.23
N GLY A 325 -10.34 0.07 -19.26
CA GLY A 325 -9.30 0.99 -18.82
C GLY A 325 -8.98 0.83 -17.33
N SER A 326 -7.75 1.19 -16.97
CA SER A 326 -7.23 1.05 -15.62
C SER A 326 -6.41 2.27 -15.21
N HIS A 327 -6.25 2.44 -13.90
CA HIS A 327 -5.40 3.45 -13.29
C HIS A 327 -4.91 2.91 -11.93
N PRO A 328 -3.77 3.37 -11.41
CA PRO A 328 -3.09 2.64 -10.36
C PRO A 328 -3.73 2.80 -8.99
N VAL A 329 -4.07 4.03 -8.57
CA VAL A 329 -4.44 4.28 -7.16
C VAL A 329 -5.63 5.21 -7.00
N ALA A 330 -6.54 4.84 -6.12
CA ALA A 330 -7.60 5.69 -5.62
C ALA A 330 -7.64 5.72 -4.08
N TYR A 331 -8.06 6.85 -3.52
CA TYR A 331 -8.34 6.98 -2.09
C TYR A 331 -9.68 7.67 -1.88
N GLU A 332 -10.44 7.16 -0.92
CA GLU A 332 -11.66 7.80 -0.46
C GLU A 332 -11.80 7.68 1.05
N TYR A 333 -12.25 8.75 1.72
CA TYR A 333 -12.33 8.81 3.18
C TYR A 333 -10.99 8.45 3.83
N ALA A 334 -9.94 9.15 3.42
CA ALA A 334 -8.56 8.78 3.74
C ALA A 334 -7.73 9.95 4.30
N VAL A 335 -6.82 9.64 5.22
CA VAL A 335 -6.00 10.62 5.94
C VAL A 335 -4.54 10.18 5.95
N ASP A 336 -3.58 11.10 5.79
CA ASP A 336 -2.14 10.79 5.79
C ASP A 336 -1.72 9.75 4.73
N CYS A 337 -2.51 9.63 3.67
CA CYS A 337 -2.32 8.65 2.61
C CYS A 337 -1.49 9.23 1.46
N ASP A 338 -0.18 9.10 1.59
CA ASP A 338 0.81 9.62 0.64
C ASP A 338 0.97 8.71 -0.58
N VAL A 339 1.32 9.33 -1.72
CA VAL A 339 1.73 8.61 -2.93
C VAL A 339 3.04 9.21 -3.43
N SER A 340 4.04 8.37 -3.71
CA SER A 340 5.32 8.84 -4.27
C SER A 340 5.83 8.00 -5.43
N GLY A 341 6.41 8.65 -6.43
CA GLY A 341 7.20 7.95 -7.45
C GLY A 341 6.38 7.11 -8.42
N ILE A 342 5.11 7.44 -8.66
CA ILE A 342 4.29 6.74 -9.66
C ILE A 342 4.55 7.33 -11.04
N GLN A 343 5.02 6.52 -11.99
CA GLN A 343 5.14 6.89 -13.40
C GLN A 343 4.17 6.02 -14.20
N ALA A 344 3.11 6.62 -14.73
CA ALA A 344 2.04 5.89 -15.39
C ALA A 344 2.03 6.13 -16.90
N THR A 345 1.48 5.19 -17.67
CA THR A 345 1.20 5.37 -19.10
C THR A 345 -0.11 4.68 -19.44
N GLY A 346 -0.94 5.32 -20.26
CA GLY A 346 -2.20 4.74 -20.74
C GLY A 346 -3.27 4.56 -19.66
N THR A 347 -3.37 5.50 -18.70
CA THR A 347 -4.42 5.46 -17.67
C THR A 347 -5.73 6.07 -18.17
N PHE A 348 -6.86 5.39 -17.93
CA PHE A 348 -8.18 5.92 -18.31
C PHE A 348 -8.68 7.04 -17.38
N TRP A 349 -8.61 6.79 -16.06
CA TRP A 349 -8.87 7.78 -15.01
C TRP A 349 -7.57 8.41 -14.53
N PRO A 350 -7.61 9.51 -13.73
CA PRO A 350 -6.39 10.10 -13.20
C PRO A 350 -5.49 9.06 -12.52
N VAL A 351 -4.17 9.21 -12.70
CA VAL A 351 -3.16 8.33 -12.07
C VAL A 351 -3.45 8.13 -10.58
N ILE A 352 -3.94 9.19 -9.94
CA ILE A 352 -4.23 9.22 -8.51
C ILE A 352 -5.62 9.85 -8.32
N MET A 353 -6.64 9.04 -8.05
CA MET A 353 -7.99 9.52 -7.75
C MET A 353 -8.16 9.77 -6.23
N ARG A 354 -8.85 10.87 -5.85
CA ARG A 354 -9.12 11.23 -4.45
C ARG A 354 -10.50 11.83 -4.28
N ARG A 355 -11.19 11.43 -3.21
CA ARG A 355 -12.38 12.11 -2.70
C ARG A 355 -12.43 12.00 -1.17
N TRP A 356 -12.90 13.02 -0.46
CA TRP A 356 -12.90 13.03 1.01
C TRP A 356 -11.53 12.67 1.63
N CYS A 357 -10.45 13.22 1.09
CA CYS A 357 -9.09 12.97 1.56
C CYS A 357 -8.48 14.23 2.19
N THR A 358 -7.63 14.07 3.21
CA THR A 358 -6.87 15.19 3.79
C THR A 358 -5.49 14.75 4.31
N ARG A 359 -4.61 15.72 4.60
CA ARG A 359 -3.25 15.52 5.13
C ARG A 359 -2.34 14.61 4.29
N TYR A 360 -2.48 14.61 2.97
CA TYR A 360 -1.69 13.76 2.06
C TYR A 360 -0.63 14.54 1.27
N ARG A 361 0.36 13.81 0.75
CA ARG A 361 1.34 14.29 -0.23
C ARG A 361 1.30 13.45 -1.51
N THR A 362 1.49 14.14 -2.63
CA THR A 362 1.74 13.52 -3.94
C THR A 362 3.10 14.00 -4.43
N VAL A 363 4.08 13.10 -4.55
CA VAL A 363 5.48 13.50 -4.74
C VAL A 363 6.13 12.70 -5.88
N ARG A 364 6.63 13.40 -6.90
CA ARG A 364 7.32 12.81 -8.06
C ARG A 364 6.45 11.79 -8.81
N CYS A 365 5.18 12.14 -9.05
CA CYS A 365 4.27 11.33 -9.85
C CYS A 365 4.05 11.96 -11.24
N GLY A 366 3.88 11.14 -12.26
CA GLY A 366 3.70 11.56 -13.65
C GLY A 366 2.78 10.63 -14.44
N LEU A 367 2.18 11.18 -15.49
CA LEU A 367 1.48 10.50 -16.58
C LEU A 367 2.30 10.62 -17.86
#